data_AF-A0A4Q6B342-F1
#
_entry.id   AF-A0A4Q6B342-F1
#
_cell.length_a   1.000
_cell.length_b   1.000
_cell.length_c   1.000
_cell.angle_alpha   90.00
_cell.angle_beta   90.00
_cell.angle_gamma   90.00
#
_symmetry.space_group_name_H-M   'P 1'
#
loop_
_entity.id
_entity.type
_entity.pdbx_description
1 polymer ?
#
loop_
_entity_poly.entity_id
_entity_poly.type
_entity_poly.pdbx_seq_one_letter_code
_entity_poly.pdbx_strand_id
1 'polypeptide(L)'
;METTSKTRHAARAGGNGSPSSTTPRIAALGLGSPGIVFSTTHTDRHVDEIVKLLAPQGRLGLIDDPKTFDIVPFKQKSLSVHWELMFTRSMFDTVDLREQGVILDDVSRLIDAGTLRTTLGEHLGRIDAANLKQAHALLESGRARGKLVLEGFR
;
A
#
# COMPACT_ATOMS: atom_id res chain seq x y z
N MET A 1 27.76 45.11 -38.19
CA MET A 1 27.25 43.72 -38.24
C MET A 1 27.60 43.10 -36.89
N GLU A 2 26.82 43.37 -35.86
CA GLU A 2 25.74 42.49 -35.35
C GLU A 2 26.29 41.08 -35.02
N THR A 3 26.12 40.47 -33.85
CA THR A 3 25.11 40.64 -32.79
C THR A 3 25.55 39.86 -31.52
N THR A 4 25.28 40.45 -30.35
CA THR A 4 24.65 39.87 -29.16
C THR A 4 24.94 38.41 -28.75
N SER A 5 25.76 38.21 -27.70
CA SER A 5 25.80 36.95 -26.95
C SER A 5 24.84 37.00 -25.76
N LYS A 6 23.74 36.25 -25.86
CA LYS A 6 22.73 36.04 -24.83
C LYS A 6 23.24 35.06 -23.77
N THR A 7 23.23 35.50 -22.52
CA THR A 7 23.30 34.69 -21.30
C THR A 7 22.26 33.57 -21.33
N ARG A 8 22.70 32.30 -21.37
CA ARG A 8 21.82 31.14 -21.17
C ARG A 8 21.60 30.93 -19.67
N HIS A 9 20.40 31.25 -19.19
CA HIS A 9 19.86 30.69 -17.96
C HIS A 9 19.74 29.17 -18.13
N ALA A 10 20.48 28.43 -17.32
CA ALA A 10 20.29 27.00 -17.15
C ALA A 10 18.97 26.78 -16.39
N ALA A 11 17.93 26.36 -17.12
CA ALA A 11 16.73 25.82 -16.52
C ALA A 11 17.11 24.57 -15.72
N ARG A 12 16.92 24.62 -14.39
CA ARG A 12 16.86 23.42 -13.53
C ARG A 12 15.67 22.60 -14.00
N ALA A 13 15.93 21.56 -14.78
CA ALA A 13 14.98 20.47 -14.96
C ALA A 13 14.75 19.83 -13.59
N GLY A 14 13.51 19.90 -13.11
CA GLY A 14 13.07 19.18 -11.92
C GLY A 14 13.27 17.68 -12.16
N GLY A 15 14.23 17.10 -11.45
CA GLY A 15 14.47 15.67 -11.44
C GLY A 15 13.27 14.96 -10.82
N ASN A 16 12.44 14.38 -11.68
CA ASN A 16 11.49 13.35 -11.29
C ASN A 16 12.33 12.19 -10.74
N GLY A 17 12.16 11.87 -9.46
CA GLY A 17 12.96 10.85 -8.77
C GLY A 17 12.92 9.53 -9.51
N SER A 18 14.07 9.09 -10.02
CA SER A 18 14.28 7.74 -10.54
C SER A 18 13.76 6.71 -9.54
N PRO A 19 13.02 5.65 -9.95
CA PRO A 19 12.55 4.64 -9.03
C PRO A 19 13.76 3.85 -8.54
N SER A 20 14.29 4.21 -7.37
CA SER A 20 15.32 3.40 -6.73
C SER A 20 14.73 2.01 -6.47
N SER A 21 15.33 0.98 -7.08
CA SER A 21 14.79 -0.38 -7.05
C SER A 21 14.69 -0.92 -5.61
N THR A 22 13.64 -1.69 -5.31
CA THR A 22 13.38 -2.20 -3.95
C THR A 22 14.28 -3.38 -3.63
N THR A 23 14.59 -4.22 -4.63
CA THR A 23 15.37 -5.45 -4.44
C THR A 23 16.79 -5.19 -3.88
N PRO A 24 17.59 -4.22 -4.37
CA PRO A 24 18.91 -3.95 -3.81
C PRO A 24 18.86 -3.45 -2.37
N ARG A 25 17.82 -2.69 -1.99
CA ARG A 25 17.64 -2.20 -0.62
C ARG A 25 17.38 -3.32 0.35
N ILE A 26 16.58 -4.32 -0.04
CA ILE A 26 16.32 -5.48 0.82
C ILE A 26 17.54 -6.41 0.85
N ALA A 27 18.22 -6.61 -0.28
CA ALA A 27 19.46 -7.38 -0.31
C ALA A 27 20.54 -6.80 0.61
N ALA A 28 20.65 -5.47 0.68
CA ALA A 28 21.59 -4.77 1.57
C ALA A 28 21.34 -5.02 3.07
N LEU A 29 20.16 -5.51 3.46
CA LEU A 29 19.87 -5.89 4.85
C LEU A 29 20.49 -7.24 5.24
N GLY A 30 20.94 -8.05 4.28
CA GLY A 30 21.57 -9.35 4.55
C GLY A 30 20.64 -10.42 5.11
N LEU A 31 19.32 -10.26 4.97
CA LEU A 31 18.29 -11.13 5.57
C LEU A 31 17.88 -12.33 4.68
N GLY A 32 18.46 -12.42 3.48
CA GLY A 32 18.05 -13.40 2.47
C GLY A 32 16.73 -13.03 1.78
N SER A 33 16.14 -14.00 1.07
CA SER A 33 14.87 -13.83 0.38
C SER A 33 13.69 -14.09 1.31
N PRO A 34 12.71 -13.17 1.42
CA PRO A 34 11.53 -13.37 2.26
C PRO A 34 10.62 -14.48 1.71
N GLY A 35 9.99 -15.23 2.61
CA GLY A 35 8.95 -16.21 2.26
C GLY A 35 7.59 -15.59 1.97
N ILE A 36 7.34 -14.37 2.43
CA ILE A 36 6.06 -13.66 2.27
C ILE A 36 6.33 -12.21 1.88
N VAL A 37 5.55 -11.71 0.92
CA VAL A 37 5.43 -10.29 0.60
C VAL A 37 3.95 -9.92 0.65
N PHE A 38 3.64 -8.77 1.27
CA PHE A 38 2.30 -8.21 1.28
C PHE A 38 2.32 -6.85 0.60
N SER A 39 1.60 -6.71 -0.52
CA SER A 39 1.55 -5.48 -1.31
C SER A 39 0.24 -4.74 -1.05
N THR A 40 0.33 -3.47 -0.68
CA THR A 40 -0.84 -2.65 -0.33
C THR A 40 -1.16 -1.59 -1.38
N THR A 41 -0.27 -1.35 -2.34
CA THR A 41 -0.44 -0.33 -3.38
C THR A 41 0.61 -0.50 -4.49
N HIS A 42 0.27 -0.08 -5.70
CA HIS A 42 1.16 -0.06 -6.86
C HIS A 42 1.75 -1.44 -7.20
N THR A 43 0.98 -2.52 -6.99
CA THR A 43 1.46 -3.89 -7.28
C THR A 43 1.88 -4.05 -8.73
N ASP A 44 1.17 -3.42 -9.67
CA ASP A 44 1.51 -3.37 -11.10
C ASP A 44 2.93 -2.86 -11.37
N ARG A 45 3.42 -1.91 -10.56
CA ARG A 45 4.76 -1.34 -10.71
C ARG A 45 5.85 -2.17 -10.04
N HIS A 46 5.49 -2.99 -9.04
CA HIS A 46 6.44 -3.70 -8.20
C HIS A 46 6.48 -5.21 -8.42
N VAL A 47 5.56 -5.77 -9.22
CA VAL A 47 5.43 -7.23 -9.40
C VAL A 47 6.73 -7.91 -9.82
N ASP A 48 7.50 -7.34 -10.74
CA ASP A 48 8.78 -7.91 -11.19
C ASP A 48 9.83 -7.93 -10.07
N GLU A 49 9.86 -6.90 -9.24
CA GLU A 49 10.77 -6.84 -8.08
C GLU A 49 10.33 -7.82 -7.00
N ILE A 50 9.02 -7.96 -6.77
CA ILE A 50 8.42 -8.90 -5.82
C ILE A 50 8.77 -10.34 -6.19
N VAL A 51 8.59 -10.72 -7.47
CA VAL A 51 8.94 -12.06 -7.97
C VAL A 51 10.43 -12.34 -7.80
N LYS A 52 11.30 -11.36 -8.07
CA LYS A 52 12.75 -11.49 -7.85
C LYS A 52 13.10 -11.63 -6.37
N LEU A 53 12.43 -10.88 -5.51
CA LEU A 53 12.67 -10.84 -4.08
C LEU A 53 12.26 -12.14 -3.35
N LEU A 54 11.07 -12.65 -3.64
CA LEU A 54 10.49 -13.81 -2.96
C LEU A 54 11.39 -15.05 -3.04
N ALA A 55 11.47 -15.80 -1.94
CA ALA A 55 12.08 -17.12 -1.92
C ALA A 55 11.28 -18.10 -2.80
N PRO A 56 11.90 -19.17 -3.33
CA PRO A 56 11.15 -20.28 -3.93
C PRO A 56 10.05 -20.78 -2.97
N GLN A 57 8.86 -21.06 -3.51
CA GLN A 57 7.64 -21.41 -2.78
C GLN A 57 7.10 -20.31 -1.86
N GLY A 58 7.54 -19.06 -2.08
CA GLY A 58 7.04 -17.90 -1.37
C GLY A 58 5.61 -17.50 -1.76
N ARG A 59 5.04 -16.57 -0.98
CA ARG A 59 3.63 -16.17 -1.07
C ARG A 59 3.52 -14.66 -1.23
N LEU A 60 2.75 -14.23 -2.21
CA LEU A 60 2.34 -12.83 -2.37
C LEU A 60 0.90 -12.69 -1.87
N GLY A 61 0.66 -11.79 -0.92
CA GLY A 61 -0.66 -11.25 -0.62
C GLY A 61 -0.83 -9.85 -1.19
N LEU A 62 -2.00 -9.52 -1.72
CA LEU A 62 -2.30 -8.17 -2.23
C LEU A 62 -3.74 -7.73 -1.94
N ILE A 63 -3.93 -6.42 -1.80
CA ILE A 63 -5.23 -5.77 -1.50
C ILE A 63 -5.54 -4.57 -2.41
N ASP A 64 -4.66 -4.21 -3.34
CA ASP A 64 -4.90 -3.16 -4.34
C ASP A 64 -5.43 -3.74 -5.66
N ASP A 65 -5.87 -2.88 -6.58
CA ASP A 65 -6.54 -3.26 -7.83
C ASP A 65 -5.66 -2.98 -9.07
N PRO A 66 -4.60 -3.76 -9.33
CA PRO A 66 -3.81 -3.60 -10.55
C PRO A 66 -4.68 -3.85 -11.79
N LYS A 67 -4.63 -2.94 -12.77
CA LYS A 67 -5.42 -3.08 -14.02
C LYS A 67 -5.10 -4.36 -14.80
N THR A 68 -3.86 -4.80 -14.71
CA THR A 68 -3.35 -6.03 -15.31
C THR A 68 -2.43 -6.72 -14.31
N PHE A 69 -2.54 -8.03 -14.19
CA PHE A 69 -1.70 -8.81 -13.30
C PHE A 69 -1.26 -10.12 -14.00
N ASP A 70 -0.01 -10.15 -14.47
CA ASP A 70 0.55 -11.33 -15.12
C ASP A 70 1.15 -12.29 -14.08
N ILE A 71 0.56 -13.48 -13.97
CA ILE A 71 1.01 -14.52 -13.06
C ILE A 71 2.14 -15.39 -13.64
N VAL A 72 2.43 -15.31 -14.94
CA VAL A 72 3.40 -16.19 -15.59
C VAL A 72 4.79 -16.16 -14.92
N PRO A 73 5.35 -14.98 -14.54
CA PRO A 73 6.66 -14.91 -13.88
C PRO A 73 6.74 -15.65 -12.53
N PHE A 74 5.61 -15.90 -11.87
CA PHE A 74 5.56 -16.57 -10.57
C PHE A 74 5.88 -18.07 -10.66
N LYS A 75 5.72 -18.66 -11.85
CA LYS A 75 5.86 -20.11 -12.08
C LYS A 75 7.25 -20.66 -11.76
N GLN A 76 8.32 -19.94 -12.13
CA GLN A 76 9.70 -20.45 -11.99
C GLN A 76 10.07 -20.72 -10.53
N LYS A 77 9.50 -19.94 -9.61
CA LYS A 77 9.70 -20.08 -8.17
C LYS A 77 8.54 -20.77 -7.47
N SER A 78 7.54 -21.29 -8.21
CA SER A 78 6.33 -21.90 -7.65
C SER A 78 5.65 -21.01 -6.59
N LEU A 79 5.57 -19.71 -6.87
CA LEU A 79 5.00 -18.74 -5.93
C LEU A 79 3.47 -18.82 -5.94
N SER A 80 2.86 -18.61 -4.78
CA SER A 80 1.40 -18.44 -4.66
C SER A 80 1.01 -16.96 -4.63
N VAL A 81 -0.20 -16.67 -5.12
CA VAL A 81 -0.82 -15.35 -5.07
C VAL A 81 -2.13 -15.46 -4.29
N HIS A 82 -2.27 -14.60 -3.29
CA HIS A 82 -3.41 -14.55 -2.37
C HIS A 82 -4.07 -13.18 -2.46
N TRP A 83 -5.24 -13.12 -3.08
CA TRP A 83 -6.09 -11.96 -2.98
C TRP A 83 -6.68 -11.89 -1.59
N GLU A 84 -6.55 -10.73 -0.95
CA GLU A 84 -7.33 -10.46 0.25
C GLU A 84 -8.35 -9.36 0.00
N LEU A 85 -9.60 -9.67 0.29
CA LEU A 85 -10.73 -8.76 0.27
C LEU A 85 -11.57 -9.03 1.51
N MET A 86 -11.46 -8.15 2.49
CA MET A 86 -12.12 -8.31 3.78
C MET A 86 -13.64 -8.41 3.68
N PHE A 87 -14.26 -7.97 2.58
CA PHE A 87 -15.71 -8.07 2.38
C PHE A 87 -16.16 -9.46 1.97
N THR A 88 -15.26 -10.35 1.53
CA THR A 88 -15.62 -11.67 0.97
C THR A 88 -16.53 -12.47 1.91
N ARG A 89 -16.17 -12.56 3.19
CA ARG A 89 -16.96 -13.31 4.18
C ARG A 89 -18.38 -12.77 4.31
N SER A 90 -18.54 -11.45 4.43
CA SER A 90 -19.83 -10.79 4.62
C SER A 90 -20.67 -10.68 3.34
N MET A 91 -20.04 -10.63 2.17
CA MET A 91 -20.77 -10.59 0.90
C MET A 91 -21.37 -11.94 0.52
N PHE A 92 -20.76 -13.03 0.98
CA PHE A 92 -21.14 -14.41 0.63
C PHE A 92 -21.65 -15.22 1.83
N ASP A 93 -21.84 -14.59 2.99
CA ASP A 93 -22.26 -15.24 4.24
C ASP A 93 -21.49 -16.55 4.50
N THR A 94 -20.16 -16.50 4.39
CA THR A 94 -19.34 -17.70 4.50
C THR A 94 -19.43 -18.30 5.91
N VAL A 95 -19.21 -19.61 6.02
CA VAL A 95 -19.29 -20.34 7.30
C VAL A 95 -18.36 -19.79 8.38
N ASP A 96 -17.31 -19.08 7.99
CA ASP A 96 -16.31 -18.46 8.86
C ASP A 96 -16.49 -16.93 9.02
N LEU A 97 -17.68 -16.38 8.72
CA LEU A 97 -17.99 -14.95 8.90
C LEU A 97 -17.67 -14.43 10.32
N ARG A 98 -17.94 -15.25 11.34
CA ARG A 98 -17.68 -14.91 12.75
C ARG A 98 -16.22 -14.56 13.03
N GLU A 99 -15.27 -15.08 12.26
CA GLU A 99 -13.85 -14.84 12.46
C GLU A 99 -13.48 -13.35 12.33
N GLN A 100 -14.28 -12.54 11.63
CA GLN A 100 -14.10 -11.09 11.61
C GLN A 100 -14.33 -10.44 13.00
N GLY A 101 -15.31 -10.92 13.76
CA GLY A 101 -15.53 -10.46 15.13
C GLY A 101 -14.40 -10.91 16.05
N VAL A 102 -14.00 -12.18 15.94
CA VAL A 102 -12.92 -12.77 16.75
C VAL A 102 -11.61 -11.99 16.58
N ILE A 103 -11.21 -11.67 15.35
CA ILE A 103 -9.97 -10.94 15.11
C ILE A 103 -10.05 -9.48 15.61
N LEU A 104 -11.23 -8.86 15.58
CA LEU A 104 -11.43 -7.51 16.12
C LEU A 104 -11.35 -7.50 17.65
N ASP A 105 -11.88 -8.53 18.33
CA ASP A 105 -11.75 -8.70 19.78
C ASP A 105 -10.28 -8.87 20.19
N ASP A 106 -9.52 -9.66 19.42
CA ASP A 106 -8.08 -9.82 19.64
C ASP A 106 -7.30 -8.52 19.41
N VAL A 107 -7.62 -7.76 18.36
CA VAL A 107 -7.03 -6.44 18.11
C VAL A 107 -7.34 -5.49 19.27
N SER A 108 -8.58 -5.48 19.77
CA SER A 108 -8.98 -4.67 20.93
C SER A 108 -8.13 -5.00 22.17
N ARG A 109 -8.02 -6.29 22.50
CA ARG A 109 -7.17 -6.77 23.62
C ARG A 109 -5.70 -6.36 23.44
N LEU A 110 -5.17 -6.44 22.22
CA LEU A 110 -3.78 -6.05 21.93
C LEU A 110 -3.57 -4.54 22.01
N ILE A 111 -4.59 -3.72 21.75
CA ILE A 111 -4.57 -2.27 21.96
C ILE A 111 -4.55 -1.95 23.46
N ASP A 112 -5.44 -2.57 24.24
CA ASP A 112 -5.50 -2.37 25.70
C ASP A 112 -4.20 -2.82 26.39
N ALA A 113 -3.56 -3.87 25.88
CA ALA A 113 -2.24 -4.34 26.35
C ALA A 113 -1.06 -3.45 25.90
N GLY A 114 -1.31 -2.45 25.04
CA GLY A 114 -0.28 -1.54 24.51
C GLY A 114 0.63 -2.14 23.43
N THR A 115 0.37 -3.37 22.98
CA THR A 115 1.11 -4.05 21.90
C THR A 115 0.80 -3.42 20.55
N LEU A 116 -0.49 -3.15 20.28
CA LEU A 116 -0.94 -2.38 19.12
C LEU A 116 -1.24 -0.94 19.53
N ARG A 117 -1.03 -0.01 18.60
CA ARG A 117 -1.33 1.42 18.79
C ARG A 117 -2.18 1.91 17.63
N THR A 118 -2.98 2.94 17.88
CA THR A 118 -3.80 3.57 16.84
C THR A 118 -2.94 4.03 15.66
N THR A 119 -3.50 3.93 14.46
CA THR A 119 -2.93 4.49 13.22
C THR A 119 -3.60 5.80 12.83
N LEU A 120 -4.39 6.42 13.72
CA LEU A 120 -4.96 7.75 13.53
C LEU A 120 -3.87 8.72 13.05
N GLY A 121 -4.08 9.27 11.85
CA GLY A 121 -3.21 10.27 11.25
C GLY A 121 -3.77 11.67 11.46
N GLU A 122 -4.95 11.92 10.92
CA GLU A 122 -5.60 13.23 10.99
C GLU A 122 -7.07 13.10 11.38
N HIS A 123 -7.53 14.00 12.24
CA HIS A 123 -8.93 14.13 12.61
C HIS A 123 -9.56 15.30 11.85
N LEU A 124 -10.46 15.01 10.92
CA LEU A 124 -11.04 15.99 9.99
C LEU A 124 -12.31 16.67 10.52
N GLY A 125 -12.65 16.42 11.79
CA GLY A 125 -13.75 17.09 12.47
C GLY A 125 -15.04 16.29 12.41
N ARG A 126 -16.17 17.00 12.27
CA ARG A 126 -17.51 16.40 12.32
C ARG A 126 -17.83 15.63 11.06
N ILE A 127 -18.69 14.63 11.17
CA ILE A 127 -19.27 13.94 10.02
C ILE A 127 -20.30 14.87 9.38
N ASP A 128 -19.87 15.54 8.30
CA ASP A 128 -20.72 16.31 7.40
C ASP A 128 -20.22 16.16 5.95
N ALA A 129 -21.02 16.61 4.98
CA ALA A 129 -20.68 16.46 3.56
C ALA A 129 -19.41 17.22 3.13
N ALA A 130 -19.06 18.32 3.82
CA ALA A 130 -17.88 19.11 3.47
C ALA A 130 -16.61 18.37 3.91
N ASN A 131 -16.57 17.88 5.14
CA ASN A 131 -15.43 17.15 5.68
C ASN A 131 -15.26 15.79 5.00
N LEU A 132 -16.35 15.11 4.62
CA LEU A 132 -16.27 13.88 3.82
C LEU A 132 -15.62 14.14 2.45
N LYS A 133 -15.99 15.22 1.74
CA LYS A 133 -15.35 15.57 0.46
C LYS A 133 -13.86 15.85 0.63
N GLN A 134 -13.47 16.55 1.70
CA GLN A 134 -12.06 16.78 2.03
C GLN A 134 -11.32 15.46 2.29
N ALA A 135 -11.91 14.54 3.06
CA ALA A 135 -11.34 13.23 3.33
C ALA A 135 -11.11 12.43 2.05
N HIS A 136 -12.11 12.40 1.15
CA HIS A 136 -12.00 11.74 -0.15
C HIS A 136 -10.86 12.32 -0.99
N ALA A 137 -10.78 13.65 -1.13
CA ALA A 137 -9.72 14.29 -1.90
C ALA A 137 -8.31 13.95 -1.37
N LEU A 138 -8.15 13.88 -0.04
CA LEU A 138 -6.88 13.49 0.59
C LEU A 138 -6.54 12.01 0.32
N LEU A 139 -7.51 11.10 0.41
CA LEU A 139 -7.31 9.68 0.10
C LEU A 139 -6.95 9.45 -1.37
N GLU A 140 -7.69 10.09 -2.29
CA GLU A 140 -7.47 10.00 -3.74
C GLU A 140 -6.11 10.57 -4.16
N SER A 141 -5.56 11.53 -3.39
CA SER A 141 -4.22 12.05 -3.64
C SER A 141 -3.10 11.02 -3.38
N GLY A 142 -3.38 9.94 -2.64
CA GLY A 142 -2.39 8.93 -2.25
C GLY A 142 -1.34 9.43 -1.23
N ARG A 143 -1.53 10.62 -0.65
CA ARG A 143 -0.56 11.26 0.25
C ARG A 143 -0.87 11.10 1.74
N ALA A 144 -2.06 10.57 2.07
CA ALA A 144 -2.45 10.36 3.45
C ALA A 144 -1.52 9.33 4.13
N ARG A 145 -1.09 9.65 5.36
CA ARG A 145 -0.34 8.74 6.22
C ARG A 145 -1.20 8.39 7.44
N GLY A 146 -1.40 7.09 7.68
CA GLY A 146 -2.30 6.62 8.73
C GLY A 146 -3.76 6.65 8.28
N LYS A 147 -4.68 6.82 9.23
CA LYS A 147 -6.13 6.86 8.98
C LYS A 147 -6.69 8.26 9.21
N LEU A 148 -7.53 8.72 8.28
CA LEU A 148 -8.34 9.92 8.44
C LEU A 148 -9.61 9.55 9.21
N VAL A 149 -9.94 10.30 10.26
CA VAL A 149 -11.12 10.04 11.10
C VAL A 149 -12.02 11.28 11.16
N LEU A 150 -13.32 11.04 11.13
CA LEU A 150 -14.38 12.02 11.39
C LEU A 150 -15.27 11.45 12.50
N GLU A 151 -15.77 12.30 13.39
CA GLU A 151 -16.61 11.86 14.51
C GLU A 151 -17.77 12.81 14.79
N GLY A 152 -18.91 12.24 15.20
CA GLY A 152 -20.14 12.98 15.52
C GLY A 152 -20.90 13.48 14.27
N PHE A 153 -22.21 13.27 14.23
CA PHE A 153 -23.06 13.67 13.11
C PHE A 153 -23.63 15.08 13.25
N ARG A 154 -23.90 15.71 12.11
CA ARG A 154 -24.73 16.91 11.97
C ARG A 154 -25.64 16.80 10.75
#